data_AF-A0A841L676-F1
#
_entry.id   AF-A0A841L676-F1
#
_cell.length_a   1.000
_cell.length_b   1.000
_cell.length_c   1.000
_cell.angle_alpha   90.00
_cell.angle_beta   90.00
_cell.angle_gamma   90.00
#
_symmetry.space_group_name_H-M   'P 1'
#
loop_
_entity.id
_entity.type
_entity.pdbx_description
1 polymer ?
#
loop_
_entity_poly.entity_id
_entity_poly.type
_entity_poly.pdbx_seq_one_letter_code
_entity_poly.pdbx_strand_id
1 'polypeptide(L)'
;MRPSNKRLALAGLALMLAAPAVAQAQAPARARNALPEGVTPNAERDVEVAAIDKRSGEMRVFRGKPGQRFSFGTLTVAVRTCETTPPWEPKLTGGFLQIDERRRNGVARIYSGWMFAESPSLNPLEHPRYDIWIRACAMKWPDKGPDTVVVGASTPAAPSSAPKSAETGSAAPSAER
;
A
#
# COMPACT_ATOMS: atom_id res chain seq x y z
N MET A 1 50.69 -53.41 48.95
CA MET A 1 49.51 -53.34 49.85
C MET A 1 48.89 -51.95 49.79
N ARG A 2 47.61 -51.83 49.40
CA ARG A 2 46.73 -50.68 49.76
C ARG A 2 46.49 -50.72 51.28
N PRO A 3 46.30 -49.60 52.01
CA PRO A 3 45.13 -48.70 51.88
C PRO A 3 45.52 -47.22 52.18
N SER A 4 44.70 -46.18 52.34
CA SER A 4 43.26 -45.99 52.47
C SER A 4 42.95 -44.52 52.10
N ASN A 5 41.93 -44.28 51.29
CA ASN A 5 41.49 -42.94 50.87
C ASN A 5 40.82 -42.20 52.03
N LYS A 6 41.37 -41.05 52.44
CA LYS A 6 40.62 -40.06 53.24
C LYS A 6 39.97 -39.06 52.31
N ARG A 7 38.64 -39.12 52.23
CA ARG A 7 37.79 -38.11 51.59
C ARG A 7 37.82 -36.85 52.46
N LEU A 8 38.47 -35.78 51.99
CA LEU A 8 38.25 -34.44 52.54
C LEU A 8 37.07 -33.81 51.79
N ALA A 9 35.99 -33.56 52.52
CA ALA A 9 34.89 -32.74 52.06
C ALA A 9 35.29 -31.26 52.22
N LEU A 10 35.40 -30.54 51.10
CA LEU A 10 35.44 -29.08 51.09
C LEU A 10 34.03 -28.58 50.82
N ALA A 11 33.41 -28.01 51.85
CA ALA A 11 32.17 -27.26 51.74
C ALA A 11 32.47 -25.95 51.00
N GLY A 12 32.20 -25.93 49.69
CA GLY A 12 32.22 -24.72 48.88
C GLY A 12 30.95 -23.91 49.10
N LEU A 13 31.09 -22.77 49.78
CA LEU A 13 30.03 -21.78 49.98
C LEU A 13 29.64 -21.18 48.61
N ALA A 14 28.55 -21.65 48.03
CA ALA A 14 28.02 -21.11 46.77
C ALA A 14 27.35 -19.75 47.02
N LEU A 15 28.07 -18.67 46.73
CA LEU A 15 27.54 -17.31 46.73
C LEU A 15 26.64 -17.14 45.50
N MET A 16 25.33 -17.29 45.67
CA MET A 16 24.35 -16.99 44.63
C MET A 16 24.30 -15.49 44.36
N LEU A 17 24.92 -15.05 43.25
CA LEU A 17 24.64 -13.74 42.68
C LEU A 17 23.21 -13.75 42.09
N ALA A 18 22.28 -13.13 42.80
CA ALA A 18 20.97 -12.82 42.26
C ALA A 18 21.10 -11.73 41.18
N ALA A 19 21.00 -12.13 39.91
CA ALA A 19 20.88 -11.19 38.81
C ALA A 19 19.49 -10.53 38.83
N PRO A 20 19.37 -9.20 38.62
CA PRO A 20 18.08 -8.56 38.52
C PRO A 20 17.39 -9.02 37.22
N ALA A 21 16.18 -9.57 37.36
CA ALA A 21 15.33 -9.90 36.24
C ALA A 21 14.89 -8.60 35.54
N VAL A 22 15.55 -8.26 34.44
CA VAL A 22 15.10 -7.19 33.54
C VAL A 22 13.82 -7.70 32.86
N ALA A 23 12.68 -7.18 33.29
CA ALA A 23 11.39 -7.45 32.66
C ALA A 23 11.43 -6.97 31.20
N GLN A 24 11.47 -7.92 30.26
CA GLN A 24 11.35 -7.63 28.84
C GLN A 24 9.91 -7.21 28.56
N ALA A 25 9.70 -5.90 28.41
CA ALA A 25 8.43 -5.36 27.91
C ALA A 25 8.24 -5.85 26.47
N GLN A 26 7.39 -6.86 26.30
CA GLN A 26 6.97 -7.32 24.98
C GLN A 26 6.11 -6.21 24.36
N ALA A 27 6.61 -5.58 23.31
CA ALA A 27 5.83 -4.59 22.56
C ALA A 27 4.55 -5.27 22.04
N PRO A 28 3.37 -4.63 22.17
CA PRO A 28 2.13 -5.22 21.68
C PRO A 28 2.24 -5.43 20.17
N ALA A 29 1.94 -6.65 19.73
CA ALA A 29 1.81 -6.96 18.31
C ALA A 29 0.77 -6.01 17.70
N ARG A 30 1.21 -5.09 16.85
CA ARG A 30 0.29 -4.24 16.08
C ARG A 30 -0.60 -5.17 15.28
N ALA A 31 -1.90 -5.12 15.52
CA ALA A 31 -2.89 -5.77 14.67
C ALA A 31 -2.66 -5.31 13.23
N ARG A 32 -2.17 -6.21 12.38
CA ARG A 32 -2.10 -5.95 10.95
C ARG A 32 -3.54 -6.08 10.47
N ASN A 33 -4.15 -4.98 10.07
CA ASN A 33 -5.42 -5.04 9.34
C ASN A 33 -5.21 -6.00 8.17
N ALA A 34 -5.92 -7.12 8.18
CA ALA A 34 -5.90 -8.06 7.07
C ALA A 34 -6.38 -7.31 5.83
N LEU A 35 -5.69 -7.49 4.71
CA LEU A 35 -6.18 -7.01 3.43
C LEU A 35 -7.53 -7.68 3.14
N PRO A 36 -8.45 -7.01 2.41
CA PRO A 36 -9.66 -7.66 1.94
C PRO A 36 -9.29 -8.95 1.21
N GLU A 37 -10.04 -10.01 1.50
CA GLU A 37 -9.80 -11.32 0.90
C GLU A 37 -9.81 -11.21 -0.64
N GLY A 38 -8.88 -11.91 -1.29
CA GLY A 38 -8.77 -11.91 -2.76
C GLY A 38 -7.94 -10.78 -3.37
N VAL A 39 -7.49 -9.78 -2.62
CA VAL A 39 -6.55 -8.76 -3.13
C VAL A 39 -5.10 -9.21 -2.95
N THR A 40 -4.28 -9.11 -4.01
CA THR A 40 -2.85 -9.44 -3.91
C THR A 40 -2.12 -8.49 -2.94
N PRO A 41 -1.43 -9.01 -1.91
CA PRO A 41 -0.61 -8.19 -1.01
C PRO A 41 0.46 -7.40 -1.75
N ASN A 42 0.76 -6.18 -1.29
CA ASN A 42 1.69 -5.28 -1.98
C ASN A 42 3.03 -5.92 -2.35
N ALA A 43 3.62 -6.72 -1.46
CA ALA A 43 4.92 -7.38 -1.70
C ALA A 43 4.88 -8.43 -2.82
N GLU A 44 3.70 -8.96 -3.15
CA GLU A 44 3.51 -10.02 -4.15
C GLU A 44 3.12 -9.48 -5.52
N ARG A 45 2.72 -8.21 -5.62
CA ARG A 45 2.37 -7.55 -6.88
C ARG A 45 3.57 -7.46 -7.81
N ASP A 46 3.29 -7.32 -9.09
CA ASP A 46 4.32 -7.09 -10.11
C ASP A 46 4.27 -5.64 -10.58
N VAL A 47 5.44 -5.02 -10.71
CA VAL A 47 5.59 -3.65 -11.20
C VAL A 47 6.51 -3.61 -12.41
N GLU A 48 6.13 -2.79 -13.38
CA GLU A 48 6.98 -2.38 -14.48
C GLU A 48 7.28 -0.89 -14.37
N VAL A 49 8.56 -0.53 -14.42
CA VAL A 49 9.02 0.86 -14.47
C VAL A 49 9.85 1.06 -15.73
N ALA A 50 9.55 2.11 -16.48
CA ALA A 50 10.35 2.51 -17.62
C ALA A 50 11.33 3.61 -17.19
N ALA A 51 12.52 3.58 -17.79
CA ALA A 51 13.54 4.60 -17.63
C ALA A 51 14.17 4.94 -18.98
N ILE A 52 14.48 6.22 -19.19
CA ILE A 52 15.17 6.71 -20.39
C ILE A 52 16.33 7.63 -20.01
N ASP A 53 17.46 7.51 -20.72
CA ASP A 53 18.48 8.56 -20.74
C ASP A 53 18.14 9.55 -21.85
N LYS A 54 17.71 10.76 -21.46
CA LYS A 54 17.29 11.84 -22.35
C LYS A 54 18.41 12.31 -23.30
N ARG A 55 19.68 12.02 -22.98
CA ARG A 55 20.83 12.38 -23.83
C ARG A 55 21.17 11.34 -24.88
N SER A 56 21.08 10.05 -24.55
CA SER A 56 21.42 8.96 -25.48
C SER A 56 20.20 8.38 -26.19
N GLY A 57 18.99 8.61 -25.67
CA GLY A 57 17.76 7.96 -26.13
C GLY A 57 17.61 6.50 -25.67
N GLU A 58 18.55 6.00 -24.85
CA GLU A 58 18.49 4.61 -24.36
C GLU A 58 17.32 4.43 -23.39
N MET A 59 16.41 3.53 -23.74
CA MET A 59 15.24 3.18 -22.91
C MET A 59 15.36 1.76 -22.38
N ARG A 60 15.01 1.57 -21.10
CA ARG A 60 14.92 0.25 -20.47
C ARG A 60 13.64 0.14 -19.66
N VAL A 61 13.10 -1.08 -19.60
CA VAL A 61 11.96 -1.44 -18.74
C VAL A 61 12.46 -2.41 -17.69
N PHE A 62 12.24 -2.04 -16.43
CA PHE A 62 12.54 -2.87 -15.27
C PHE A 62 11.26 -3.53 -14.78
N ARG A 63 11.35 -4.84 -14.55
CA ARG A 63 10.27 -5.65 -13.95
C ARG A 63 10.73 -6.09 -12.57
N GLY A 64 9.83 -6.05 -11.60
CA GLY A 64 10.13 -6.51 -10.25
C GLY A 64 8.91 -6.49 -9.35
N LYS A 65 9.16 -6.55 -8.05
CA LYS A 65 8.12 -6.46 -7.02
C LYS A 65 8.31 -5.23 -6.14
N PRO A 66 7.23 -4.67 -5.56
CA PRO A 66 7.35 -3.61 -4.58
C PRO A 66 8.32 -3.97 -3.44
N GLY A 67 9.21 -3.04 -3.10
CA GLY A 67 10.31 -3.22 -2.16
C GLY A 67 11.64 -3.55 -2.81
N GLN A 68 11.66 -4.08 -4.04
CA GLN A 68 12.90 -4.30 -4.79
C GLN A 68 13.48 -2.99 -5.33
N ARG A 69 14.80 -3.00 -5.55
CA ARG A 69 15.55 -1.87 -6.09
C ARG A 69 16.20 -2.24 -7.41
N PHE A 70 16.22 -1.31 -8.34
CA PHE A 70 16.97 -1.43 -9.58
C PHE A 70 17.77 -0.16 -9.84
N SER A 71 18.82 -0.28 -10.65
CA SER A 71 19.73 0.83 -10.97
C SER A 71 19.66 1.19 -12.44
N PHE A 72 19.70 2.49 -12.72
CA PHE A 72 19.75 3.05 -14.07
C PHE A 72 20.67 4.28 -14.07
N GLY A 73 21.84 4.15 -14.70
CA GLY A 73 22.86 5.20 -14.67
C GLY A 73 23.37 5.49 -13.25
N THR A 74 23.19 6.73 -12.78
CA THR A 74 23.51 7.13 -11.40
C THR A 74 22.35 6.95 -10.43
N LEU A 75 21.17 6.53 -10.92
CA LEU A 75 19.95 6.44 -10.13
C LEU A 75 19.74 5.03 -9.57
N THR A 76 19.25 4.97 -8.33
CA THR A 76 18.68 3.77 -7.71
C THR A 76 17.21 4.04 -7.45
N VAL A 77 16.36 3.17 -7.99
CA VAL A 77 14.90 3.31 -7.94
C VAL A 77 14.33 2.24 -7.04
N ALA A 78 13.47 2.64 -6.11
CA ALA A 78 12.71 1.75 -5.26
C ALA A 78 11.22 2.04 -5.43
N VAL A 79 10.48 1.07 -5.94
CA VAL A 79 9.01 1.12 -5.91
C VAL A 79 8.56 0.62 -4.55
N ARG A 80 7.88 1.44 -3.75
CA ARG A 80 7.40 1.03 -2.42
C ARG A 80 6.05 0.34 -2.50
N THR A 81 5.20 0.81 -3.41
CA THR A 81 3.91 0.22 -3.72
C THR A 81 3.54 0.52 -5.16
N CYS A 82 2.77 -0.37 -5.78
CA CYS A 82 2.03 -0.09 -7.00
C CYS A 82 0.59 -0.59 -6.86
N GLU A 83 -0.34 0.09 -7.50
CA GLU A 83 -1.76 -0.22 -7.53
C GLU A 83 -2.26 -0.09 -8.97
N THR A 84 -3.24 -0.91 -9.35
CA THR A 84 -4.00 -0.73 -10.60
C THR A 84 -5.46 -1.00 -10.35
N THR A 85 -6.36 -0.24 -10.96
CA THR A 85 -7.80 -0.40 -10.74
C THR A 85 -8.31 -1.81 -11.09
N PRO A 86 -9.44 -2.23 -10.50
CA PRO A 86 -10.11 -3.48 -10.86
C PRO A 86 -10.49 -3.55 -12.35
N PRO A 87 -10.68 -4.75 -12.91
CA PRO A 87 -10.97 -4.92 -14.34
C PRO A 87 -12.34 -4.37 -14.80
N TRP A 88 -13.27 -4.12 -13.88
CA TRP A 88 -14.59 -3.52 -14.17
C TRP A 88 -14.61 -2.00 -14.12
N GLU A 89 -13.49 -1.36 -13.79
CA GLU A 89 -13.32 0.10 -13.79
C GLU A 89 -12.34 0.54 -14.89
N PRO A 90 -12.34 1.82 -15.30
CA PRO A 90 -11.32 2.35 -16.17
C PRO A 90 -9.92 2.08 -15.61
N LYS A 91 -9.01 1.60 -16.46
CA LYS A 91 -7.67 1.23 -16.02
C LYS A 91 -6.87 2.47 -15.63
N LEU A 92 -6.52 2.57 -14.35
CA LEU A 92 -5.62 3.56 -13.80
C LEU A 92 -4.55 2.84 -13.01
N THR A 93 -3.30 3.25 -13.18
CA THR A 93 -2.14 2.59 -12.60
C THR A 93 -1.27 3.62 -11.90
N GLY A 94 -1.05 3.42 -10.61
CA GLY A 94 -0.22 4.31 -9.79
C GLY A 94 0.89 3.55 -9.10
N GLY A 95 1.96 4.26 -8.75
CA GLY A 95 2.96 3.71 -7.83
C GLY A 95 3.75 4.78 -7.11
N PHE A 96 4.13 4.46 -5.87
CA PHE A 96 4.97 5.32 -5.06
C PHE A 96 6.44 4.95 -5.25
N LEU A 97 7.19 5.87 -5.87
CA LEU A 97 8.60 5.69 -6.18
C LEU A 97 9.46 6.54 -5.26
N GLN A 98 10.57 5.97 -4.83
CA GLN A 98 11.68 6.68 -4.21
C GLN A 98 12.90 6.51 -5.10
N ILE A 99 13.51 7.62 -5.50
CA ILE A 99 14.65 7.63 -6.42
C ILE A 99 15.80 8.37 -5.75
N ASP A 100 16.90 7.65 -5.59
CA ASP A 100 18.14 8.14 -5.03
C ASP A 100 19.18 8.30 -6.14
N GLU A 101 19.90 9.41 -6.14
CA GLU A 101 21.00 9.66 -7.06
C GLU A 101 22.34 9.53 -6.34
N ARG A 102 23.24 8.74 -6.93
CA ARG A 102 24.64 8.67 -6.51
C ARG A 102 25.42 9.86 -7.08
N ARG A 103 25.95 10.69 -6.18
CA ARG A 103 26.75 11.88 -6.45
C ARG A 103 28.19 11.67 -5.95
N ARG A 104 29.08 12.62 -6.26
CA ARG A 104 30.48 12.58 -5.80
C ARG A 104 30.61 12.58 -4.28
N ASN A 105 29.69 13.25 -3.59
CA ASN A 105 29.70 13.46 -2.14
C ASN A 105 28.72 12.57 -1.37
N GLY A 106 28.17 11.52 -1.99
CA GLY A 106 27.24 10.59 -1.35
C GLY A 106 26.00 10.30 -2.17
N VAL A 107 24.91 9.97 -1.50
CA VAL A 107 23.62 9.61 -2.12
C VAL A 107 22.56 10.61 -1.66
N ALA A 108 21.76 11.13 -2.60
CA ALA A 108 20.68 12.07 -2.32
C ALA A 108 19.36 11.57 -2.88
N ARG A 109 18.28 11.66 -2.10
CA ARG A 109 16.91 11.42 -2.57
C ARG A 109 16.53 12.57 -3.50
N ILE A 110 16.33 12.28 -4.79
CA ILE A 110 15.93 13.29 -5.78
C ILE A 110 14.42 13.26 -6.07
N TYR A 111 13.75 12.15 -5.76
CA TYR A 111 12.31 12.01 -5.94
C TYR A 111 11.71 11.09 -4.88
N SER A 112 10.53 11.45 -4.39
CA SER A 112 9.72 10.64 -3.50
C SER A 112 8.26 11.02 -3.68
N GLY A 113 7.51 10.22 -4.44
CA GLY A 113 6.16 10.61 -4.83
C GLY A 113 5.41 9.51 -5.55
N TRP A 114 4.14 9.78 -5.79
CA TRP A 114 3.27 8.96 -6.63
C TRP A 114 3.44 9.35 -8.08
N MET A 115 3.62 8.36 -8.95
CA MET A 115 3.54 8.49 -10.40
C MET A 115 2.34 7.69 -10.92
N PHE A 116 1.74 8.17 -12.01
CA PHE A 116 0.60 7.53 -12.68
C PHE A 116 0.98 7.18 -14.11
N ALA A 117 0.73 5.94 -14.54
CA ALA A 117 1.12 5.49 -15.88
C ALA A 117 0.37 6.25 -16.98
N GLU A 118 -0.89 6.59 -16.71
CA GLU A 118 -1.79 7.27 -17.65
C GLU A 118 -1.59 8.79 -17.65
N SER A 119 -0.93 9.35 -16.63
CA SER A 119 -0.66 10.79 -16.55
C SER A 119 0.67 11.07 -15.82
N PRO A 120 1.83 10.75 -16.44
CA PRO A 120 3.14 10.94 -15.80
C PRO A 120 3.45 12.40 -15.47
N SER A 121 2.86 13.35 -16.21
CA SER A 121 3.06 14.79 -16.04
C SER A 121 2.47 15.36 -14.75
N LEU A 122 1.66 14.60 -13.99
CA LEU A 122 1.09 15.08 -12.71
C LEU A 122 2.14 15.19 -11.60
N ASN A 123 3.17 14.33 -11.63
CA ASN A 123 4.26 14.35 -10.66
C ASN A 123 5.53 13.75 -11.30
N PRO A 124 6.13 14.48 -12.25
CA PRO A 124 7.26 14.00 -13.03
C PRO A 124 8.55 13.97 -12.21
N LEU A 125 9.49 13.13 -12.65
CA LEU A 125 10.88 13.20 -12.17
C LEU A 125 11.60 14.37 -12.86
N GLU A 126 11.84 15.44 -12.12
CA GLU A 126 12.64 16.57 -12.58
C GLU A 126 14.14 16.27 -12.50
N HIS A 127 14.65 15.52 -13.48
CA HIS A 127 16.07 15.20 -13.61
C HIS A 127 16.61 15.60 -15.00
N PRO A 128 17.80 16.24 -15.09
CA PRO A 128 18.32 16.80 -16.35
C PRO A 128 18.77 15.75 -17.37
N ARG A 129 19.00 14.50 -16.96
CA ARG A 129 19.50 13.43 -17.84
C ARG A 129 18.58 12.23 -17.95
N TYR A 130 17.81 11.93 -16.92
CA TYR A 130 17.07 10.69 -16.82
C TYR A 130 15.60 11.01 -16.68
N ASP A 131 14.74 10.19 -17.27
CA ASP A 131 13.32 10.15 -16.95
C ASP A 131 12.97 8.76 -16.47
N ILE A 132 12.13 8.68 -15.44
CA ILE A 132 11.67 7.41 -14.87
C ILE A 132 10.18 7.57 -14.61
N TRP A 133 9.39 6.60 -15.06
CA TRP A 133 7.95 6.59 -14.83
C TRP A 133 7.43 5.16 -14.65
N ILE A 134 6.35 5.04 -13.87
CA ILE A 134 5.67 3.76 -13.75
C ILE A 134 4.96 3.42 -15.07
N ARG A 135 5.08 2.17 -15.51
CA ARG A 135 4.52 1.69 -16.78
C ARG A 135 3.33 0.79 -16.56
N ALA A 136 3.43 -0.13 -15.61
CA ALA A 136 2.36 -1.07 -15.30
C ALA A 136 2.46 -1.57 -13.86
N CYS A 137 1.33 -2.01 -13.31
CA CYS A 137 1.24 -2.81 -12.10
C CYS A 137 0.30 -3.97 -12.39
N ALA A 138 0.58 -5.15 -11.84
CA ALA A 138 -0.29 -6.31 -11.92
C ALA A 138 -0.59 -6.83 -10.51
N MET A 139 -1.87 -7.03 -10.24
CA MET A 139 -2.41 -7.57 -9.01
C MET A 139 -3.77 -8.21 -9.29
N LYS A 140 -4.21 -9.07 -8.37
CA LYS A 140 -5.53 -9.70 -8.41
C LYS A 140 -6.52 -8.92 -7.54
N TRP A 141 -7.77 -8.98 -7.96
CA TRP A 141 -8.94 -8.41 -7.30
C TRP A 141 -9.91 -9.55 -6.94
N PRO A 142 -10.72 -9.40 -5.88
CA PRO A 142 -11.78 -10.35 -5.60
C PRO A 142 -12.80 -10.39 -6.75
N ASP A 143 -13.45 -11.55 -6.93
CA ASP A 143 -14.42 -11.79 -8.00
C ASP A 143 -15.69 -10.93 -7.87
N LYS A 144 -15.92 -10.35 -6.69
CA LYS A 144 -17.04 -9.44 -6.40
C LYS A 144 -16.47 -8.08 -6.01
N GLY A 145 -16.98 -7.02 -6.65
CA GLY A 145 -16.75 -5.65 -6.21
C GLY A 145 -17.34 -5.42 -4.81
N PRO A 146 -16.98 -4.33 -4.11
CA PRO A 146 -17.56 -4.03 -2.82
C PRO A 146 -19.09 -3.92 -2.97
N ASP A 147 -19.84 -4.61 -2.10
CA ASP A 147 -21.33 -4.61 -2.06
C ASP A 147 -21.94 -3.20 -1.84
N THR A 148 -21.12 -2.16 -1.77
CA THR A 148 -21.46 -0.79 -1.41
C THR A 148 -21.75 0.12 -2.60
N VAL A 149 -21.54 -0.31 -3.85
CA VAL A 149 -21.94 0.51 -5.02
C VAL A 149 -23.36 0.13 -5.44
N VAL A 150 -24.35 0.67 -4.72
CA VAL A 150 -25.73 0.70 -5.22
C VAL A 150 -25.96 2.02 -5.96
N VAL A 151 -25.74 2.02 -7.27
CA VAL A 151 -26.27 3.11 -8.11
C VAL A 151 -27.78 2.88 -8.23
N GLY A 152 -28.56 3.61 -7.42
CA GLY A 152 -30.02 3.56 -7.46
C GLY A 152 -30.71 2.81 -6.33
N ALA A 153 -30.16 2.80 -5.10
CA ALA A 153 -30.94 2.41 -3.93
C ALA A 153 -32.00 3.49 -3.64
N SER A 154 -33.15 3.39 -4.30
CA SER A 154 -34.40 3.88 -3.72
C SER A 154 -34.62 3.08 -2.44
N THR A 155 -34.37 3.69 -1.29
CA THR A 155 -34.82 3.14 0.00
C THR A 155 -36.31 2.80 -0.13
N PRO A 156 -36.77 1.57 0.18
CA PRO A 156 -38.19 1.35 0.41
C PRO A 156 -38.56 2.20 1.62
N ALA A 157 -39.27 3.30 1.38
CA ALA A 157 -39.82 4.12 2.45
C ALA A 157 -40.72 3.23 3.32
N ALA A 158 -40.40 3.11 4.60
CA ALA A 158 -41.32 2.58 5.59
C ALA A 158 -42.63 3.40 5.52
N PRO A 159 -43.81 2.77 5.68
CA PRO A 159 -45.08 3.48 5.55
C PRO A 159 -45.22 4.51 6.69
N SER A 160 -45.13 5.79 6.33
CA SER A 160 -45.40 6.89 7.25
C SER A 160 -46.89 6.95 7.58
N SER A 161 -47.22 6.79 8.86
CA SER A 161 -48.58 6.94 9.38
C SER A 161 -48.86 8.43 9.60
N ALA A 162 -49.38 9.10 8.58
CA ALA A 162 -49.92 10.46 8.72
C ALA A 162 -51.34 10.51 8.13
N PRO A 163 -52.31 11.13 8.82
CA PRO A 163 -53.71 11.15 8.37
C PRO A 163 -53.90 12.06 7.14
N LYS A 164 -54.77 11.58 6.25
CA LYS A 164 -55.19 12.20 4.99
C LYS A 164 -56.05 13.45 5.28
N SER A 165 -55.50 14.63 5.01
CA SER A 165 -56.31 15.87 4.97
C SER A 165 -57.18 15.88 3.71
N ALA A 166 -58.44 16.29 3.93
CA ALA A 166 -59.56 16.17 3.03
C ALA A 166 -59.48 17.05 1.77
N GLU A 167 -59.99 16.48 0.69
CA GLU A 167 -60.27 17.10 -0.60
C GLU A 167 -61.64 17.81 -0.49
N THR A 168 -61.69 19.13 -0.70
CA THR A 168 -62.96 19.86 -0.88
C THR A 168 -62.96 20.46 -2.27
N GLY A 169 -63.76 19.85 -3.15
CA GLY A 169 -64.02 20.39 -4.47
C GLY A 169 -64.92 21.63 -4.42
N SER A 170 -64.82 22.47 -5.45
CA SER A 170 -65.93 23.32 -5.86
C SER A 170 -65.85 23.58 -7.36
N ALA A 171 -67.02 23.49 -7.99
CA ALA A 171 -67.28 23.31 -9.41
C ALA A 171 -67.02 24.56 -10.29
N ALA A 172 -66.94 24.28 -11.60
CA ALA A 172 -67.01 25.22 -12.71
C ALA A 172 -68.36 25.98 -12.77
N PRO A 173 -68.49 27.00 -13.65
CA PRO A 173 -68.99 26.67 -14.99
C PRO A 173 -68.40 27.49 -16.15
N SER A 174 -68.64 26.95 -17.35
CA SER A 174 -68.37 27.48 -18.69
C SER A 174 -69.14 28.76 -19.05
N ALA A 175 -68.58 29.57 -19.96
CA ALA A 175 -69.35 30.28 -20.99
C ALA A 175 -68.44 30.70 -22.17
N GLU A 176 -69.04 30.65 -23.35
CA GLU A 176 -68.53 30.67 -24.71
C GLU A 176 -68.49 32.09 -25.30
N ARG A 177 -67.50 32.41 -26.17
CA ARG A 177 -67.67 32.99 -27.52
C ARG A 177 -66.32 33.15 -28.23
#